data_AF-A0A537UTC0-F1
#
_entry.id   AF-A0A537UTC0-F1
#
_cell.length_a   1.000
_cell.length_b   1.000
_cell.length_c   1.000
_cell.angle_alpha   90.00
_cell.angle_beta   90.00
_cell.angle_gamma   90.00
#
_symmetry.space_group_name_H-M   'P 1'
#
loop_
_entity.id
_entity.type
_entity.pdbx_description
1 polymer ?
#
loop_
_entity_poly.entity_id
_entity_poly.type
_entity_poly.pdbx_seq_one_letter_code
_entity_poly.pdbx_strand_id
1 'polypeptide(L)'
;MQRLRLKADGRIVELRDGREFPLAPSMPFAPPARTSVAPATTSVALEMATSPAVRDLRRRARLTQQEFAARLGVPVETIRNWEQGKRMPRGPARALLAVIAHAPETVFAALARP
;
A
#
# COMPACT_ATOMS: atom_id res chain seq x y z
N MET A 1 -28.09 -25.39 -8.87
CA MET A 1 -27.63 -25.71 -7.50
C MET A 1 -26.26 -25.07 -7.30
N GLN A 2 -26.13 -24.13 -6.37
CA GLN A 2 -24.93 -23.35 -6.11
C GLN A 2 -23.93 -24.19 -5.30
N ARG A 3 -22.65 -24.26 -5.71
CA ARG A 3 -21.59 -24.99 -5.00
C ARG A 3 -20.48 -24.01 -4.63
N LEU A 4 -20.20 -23.89 -3.33
CA LEU A 4 -19.12 -23.06 -2.78
C LEU A 4 -17.87 -23.93 -2.59
N ARG A 5 -16.68 -23.37 -2.85
CA ARG A 5 -15.39 -24.04 -2.61
C ARG A 5 -14.48 -23.15 -1.79
N LEU A 6 -13.91 -23.71 -0.73
CA LEU A 6 -12.84 -23.09 0.05
C LEU A 6 -11.48 -23.41 -0.59
N LYS A 7 -10.68 -22.38 -0.86
CA LYS A 7 -9.31 -22.49 -1.39
C LYS A 7 -8.32 -22.61 -0.23
N ALA A 8 -7.12 -23.14 -0.52
CA ALA A 8 -6.05 -23.35 0.47
C ALA A 8 -5.51 -22.06 1.09
N ASP A 9 -5.81 -20.90 0.50
CA ASP A 9 -5.50 -19.56 0.99
C ASP A 9 -6.62 -18.94 1.84
N GLY A 10 -7.64 -19.72 2.21
CA GLY A 10 -8.75 -19.31 3.08
C GLY A 10 -9.88 -18.57 2.38
N ARG A 11 -9.83 -18.37 1.05
CA ARG A 11 -10.90 -17.67 0.31
C ARG A 11 -12.02 -18.63 -0.10
N ILE A 12 -13.27 -18.20 0.04
CA ILE A 12 -14.45 -18.92 -0.45
C ILE A 12 -14.76 -18.38 -1.86
N VAL A 13 -14.82 -19.27 -2.84
CA VAL A 13 -15.20 -18.96 -4.22
C VAL A 13 -16.48 -19.71 -4.58
N GLU A 14 -17.37 -19.04 -5.32
CA GLU A 14 -18.55 -19.67 -5.90
C GLU A 14 -18.21 -20.27 -7.25
N LEU A 15 -18.56 -21.55 -7.46
CA LEU A 15 -18.43 -22.21 -8.75
C LEU A 15 -19.78 -22.16 -9.48
N ARG A 16 -19.84 -21.38 -10.55
CA ARG A 16 -20.95 -21.36 -11.51
C ARG A 16 -20.41 -21.79 -12.89
N ASP A 17 -20.96 -22.87 -13.44
CA ASP A 17 -20.64 -23.41 -14.77
C ASP A 17 -19.13 -23.52 -15.09
N GLY A 18 -18.36 -24.03 -14.13
CA GLY A 18 -16.92 -24.27 -14.29
C GLY A 18 -16.03 -23.03 -14.27
N ARG A 19 -16.58 -21.83 -14.06
CA ARG A 19 -15.84 -20.56 -13.95
C ARG A 19 -15.94 -20.00 -12.53
N GLU A 20 -14.81 -19.54 -12.00
CA GLU A 20 -14.72 -18.98 -10.65
C GLU A 20 -15.07 -17.49 -10.67
N PHE A 21 -16.01 -17.06 -9.81
CA PHE A 21 -16.38 -15.65 -9.65
C PHE A 21 -16.08 -15.17 -8.22
N PRO A 22 -15.50 -13.97 -8.05
CA PRO A 22 -15.34 -13.36 -6.73
C PRO A 22 -16.72 -13.08 -6.10
N LEU A 23 -16.93 -13.53 -4.86
CA LEU A 23 -18.09 -13.15 -4.06
C LEU A 23 -17.94 -11.69 -3.63
N ALA A 24 -18.48 -10.75 -4.40
CA ALA A 24 -18.63 -9.36 -3.96
C ALA A 24 -19.84 -9.27 -3.00
N PRO A 25 -19.75 -8.55 -1.87
CA PRO A 25 -20.90 -8.30 -1.03
C PRO A 25 -21.94 -7.47 -1.81
N SER A 26 -23.15 -8.00 -1.93
CA SER A 26 -24.29 -7.33 -2.56
C SER A 26 -24.76 -6.15 -1.71
N MET A 27 -24.53 -4.92 -2.15
CA MET A 27 -25.32 -3.77 -1.70
C MET A 27 -26.43 -3.50 -2.71
N PRO A 28 -27.72 -3.46 -2.32
CA PRO A 28 -28.80 -3.07 -3.20
C PRO A 28 -29.23 -1.64 -2.89
N PHE A 29 -28.67 -0.63 -3.57
CA PHE A 29 -29.43 0.60 -3.84
C PHE A 29 -28.78 1.45 -4.94
N ALA A 30 -29.46 1.54 -6.08
CA ALA A 30 -29.45 2.69 -6.96
C ALA A 30 -30.94 3.04 -7.18
N PRO A 31 -31.35 4.32 -7.27
CA PRO A 31 -31.22 5.06 -8.54
C PRO A 31 -31.21 6.61 -8.36
N PRO A 32 -31.54 7.45 -9.36
CA PRO A 32 -30.67 7.84 -10.47
C PRO A 32 -30.49 9.39 -10.57
N ALA A 33 -29.74 9.81 -11.58
CA ALA A 33 -29.70 11.14 -12.21
C ALA A 33 -28.43 11.97 -11.96
N ARG A 34 -27.99 12.53 -13.08
CA ARG A 34 -26.72 13.20 -13.32
C ARG A 34 -26.73 14.55 -12.62
N THR A 35 -25.68 14.83 -11.86
CA THR A 35 -25.09 16.17 -11.86
C THR A 35 -23.59 15.97 -11.71
N SER A 36 -22.87 16.48 -12.71
CA SER A 36 -21.43 16.63 -12.69
C SER A 36 -21.04 17.52 -11.52
N VAL A 37 -20.67 16.91 -10.40
CA VAL A 37 -19.78 17.50 -9.41
C VAL A 37 -18.60 16.55 -9.32
N ALA A 38 -17.55 16.87 -10.06
CA ALA A 38 -16.27 16.22 -9.86
C ALA A 38 -15.89 16.43 -8.38
N PRO A 39 -15.74 15.38 -7.56
CA PRO A 39 -15.01 15.54 -6.32
C PRO A 39 -13.56 15.85 -6.72
N ALA A 40 -12.94 16.77 -5.99
CA ALA A 40 -11.50 16.99 -6.06
C ALA A 40 -10.79 15.64 -5.86
N THR A 41 -10.42 15.01 -6.97
CA THR A 41 -9.57 13.82 -7.00
C THR A 41 -8.19 14.29 -6.60
N THR A 42 -7.93 14.30 -5.30
CA THR A 42 -6.60 14.20 -4.72
C THR A 42 -6.06 12.82 -5.10
N SER A 43 -5.67 12.70 -6.37
CA SER A 43 -5.08 11.53 -7.00
C SER A 43 -3.61 11.42 -6.59
N VAL A 44 -3.34 11.25 -5.29
CA VAL A 44 -1.96 11.12 -4.76
C VAL A 44 -1.55 9.67 -4.57
N ALA A 45 -2.43 8.71 -4.89
CA ALA A 45 -2.20 7.30 -4.60
C ALA A 45 -1.19 6.60 -5.53
N LEU A 46 -0.70 7.24 -6.60
CA LEU A 46 0.15 6.59 -7.60
C LEU A 46 1.57 7.15 -7.79
N GLU A 47 1.92 8.30 -7.20
CA GLU A 47 3.25 8.92 -7.41
C GLU A 47 4.32 8.56 -6.38
N MET A 48 4.02 7.70 -5.41
CA MET A 48 5.00 7.29 -4.38
C MET A 48 6.08 6.30 -4.90
N ALA A 49 6.05 5.97 -6.19
CA ALA A 49 6.90 4.97 -6.84
C ALA A 49 8.18 5.53 -7.49
N THR A 50 8.62 6.73 -7.09
CA THR A 50 9.84 7.36 -7.62
C THR A 50 10.89 7.54 -6.53
N SER A 51 12.17 7.33 -6.87
CA SER A 51 13.35 7.53 -6.01
C SER A 51 13.36 8.81 -5.16
N PRO A 52 12.91 9.99 -5.67
CA PRO A 52 12.81 11.19 -4.85
C PRO A 52 11.92 11.01 -3.61
N ALA A 53 10.87 10.17 -3.68
CA ALA A 53 9.93 10.01 -2.58
C ALA A 53 10.57 9.44 -1.30
N VAL A 54 11.51 8.51 -1.40
CA VAL A 54 12.15 7.89 -0.21
C VAL A 54 13.07 8.87 0.50
N ARG A 55 13.90 9.59 -0.26
CA ARG A 55 14.81 10.60 0.28
C ARG A 55 14.04 11.72 0.96
N ASP A 56 12.96 12.19 0.34
CA ASP A 56 12.16 13.28 0.89
C ASP A 56 11.41 12.85 2.14
N LEU A 57 10.88 11.64 2.16
CA LEU A 57 10.22 11.05 3.31
C LEU A 57 11.19 10.88 4.50
N ARG A 58 12.42 10.43 4.25
CA ARG A 58 13.47 10.41 5.28
C ARG A 58 13.83 11.80 5.78
N ARG A 59 14.00 12.78 4.88
CA ARG A 59 14.34 14.16 5.25
C ARG A 59 13.24 14.82 6.07
N ARG A 60 11.96 14.59 5.74
CA ARG A 60 10.81 15.04 6.52
C ARG A 60 10.82 14.45 7.94
N ALA A 61 11.20 13.18 8.07
CA ALA A 61 11.40 12.53 9.36
C ALA A 61 12.66 12.99 10.12
N ARG A 62 13.50 13.86 9.52
CA ARG A 62 14.76 14.36 10.08
C ARG A 62 15.77 13.27 10.48
N LEU A 63 15.79 12.18 9.72
CA LEU A 63 16.69 11.05 9.97
C LEU A 63 17.85 11.00 8.97
N THR A 64 19.00 10.54 9.46
CA THR A 64 20.10 10.08 8.60
C THR A 64 19.71 8.80 7.86
N GLN A 65 20.47 8.44 6.82
CA GLN A 65 20.23 7.18 6.10
C GLN A 65 20.35 5.95 7.00
N GLN A 66 21.29 5.98 7.96
CA GLN A 66 21.48 4.88 8.93
C GLN A 66 20.31 4.76 9.90
N GLU A 67 19.86 5.87 10.49
CA GLU A 67 18.72 5.85 11.43
C GLU A 67 17.43 5.41 10.73
N PHE A 68 17.20 5.90 9.51
CA PHE A 68 16.03 5.51 8.73
C PHE A 68 16.05 4.02 8.37
N ALA A 69 17.22 3.50 7.96
CA ALA A 69 17.42 2.08 7.69
C ALA A 69 17.18 1.21 8.94
N ALA A 70 17.72 1.64 10.09
CA ALA A 70 17.54 0.96 11.37
C ALA A 70 16.06 0.91 11.79
N ARG A 71 15.33 2.03 11.68
CA ARG A 71 13.88 2.10 11.97
C ARG A 71 13.06 1.15 11.09
N LEU A 72 13.46 0.97 9.84
CA LEU A 72 12.80 0.12 8.85
C LEU A 72 13.23 -1.35 8.93
N GLY A 73 14.27 -1.69 9.71
CA GLY A 73 14.83 -3.03 9.76
C GLY A 73 15.46 -3.49 8.43
N VAL A 74 16.04 -2.56 7.66
CA VAL A 74 16.70 -2.87 6.38
C VAL A 74 18.17 -2.41 6.38
N PRO A 75 19.04 -3.01 5.55
CA PRO A 75 20.41 -2.52 5.39
C PRO A 75 20.44 -1.07 4.86
N VAL A 76 21.40 -0.26 5.31
CA VAL A 76 21.60 1.11 4.82
C VAL A 76 21.82 1.18 3.30
N GLU A 77 22.42 0.13 2.73
CA GLU A 77 22.60 0.01 1.28
C GLU A 77 21.27 -0.06 0.53
N THR A 78 20.25 -0.70 1.11
CA THR A 78 18.90 -0.75 0.54
C THR A 78 18.29 0.65 0.43
N ILE A 79 18.41 1.47 1.49
CA ILE A 79 17.98 2.88 1.46
C ILE A 79 18.76 3.66 0.41
N ARG A 80 20.08 3.51 0.34
CA ARG A 80 20.92 4.18 -0.68
C ARG A 80 20.49 3.80 -2.10
N ASN A 81 20.26 2.51 -2.37
CA ASN A 81 19.84 2.03 -3.68
C ASN A 81 18.46 2.57 -4.07
N TRP A 82 17.54 2.74 -3.11
CA TRP A 82 16.24 3.37 -3.35
C TRP A 82 16.34 4.87 -3.60
N GLU A 83 17.08 5.61 -2.76
CA GLU A 83 17.25 7.06 -2.92
C GLU A 83 18.00 7.43 -4.20
N GLN A 84 18.91 6.58 -4.66
CA GLN A 84 19.65 6.74 -5.92
C GLN A 84 18.88 6.22 -7.14
N GLY A 85 17.74 5.55 -6.95
CA GLY A 85 16.96 4.96 -8.04
C GLY A 85 17.56 3.72 -8.70
N LYS A 86 18.65 3.17 -8.16
CA LYS A 86 19.24 1.91 -8.62
C LYS A 86 18.27 0.74 -8.45
N ARG A 87 17.42 0.79 -7.43
CA ARG A 87 16.33 -0.17 -7.20
C ARG A 87 15.09 0.55 -6.70
N MET A 88 13.93 -0.01 -6.98
CA MET A 88 12.65 0.49 -6.46
C MET A 88 12.17 -0.36 -5.27
N PRO A 89 11.55 0.26 -4.24
CA PRO A 89 10.87 -0.49 -3.19
C PRO A 89 9.68 -1.26 -3.78
N ARG A 90 9.50 -2.50 -3.35
CA ARG A 90 8.43 -3.40 -3.84
C ARG A 90 7.72 -4.08 -2.69
N GLY A 91 6.51 -4.58 -2.97
CA GLY A 91 5.73 -5.38 -2.02
C GLY A 91 5.55 -4.66 -0.66
N PRO A 92 5.86 -5.32 0.47
CA PRO A 92 5.70 -4.75 1.81
C PRO A 92 6.46 -3.44 2.02
N ALA A 93 7.66 -3.29 1.46
CA ALA A 93 8.44 -2.07 1.62
C ALA A 93 7.73 -0.85 1.01
N ARG A 94 7.10 -1.02 -0.16
CA ARG A 94 6.33 0.05 -0.81
C ARG A 94 5.11 0.43 0.03
N ALA A 95 4.40 -0.56 0.56
CA ALA A 95 3.25 -0.33 1.43
C ALA A 95 3.66 0.41 2.70
N LEU A 96 4.73 -0.02 3.36
CA LEU A 96 5.25 0.61 4.56
C LEU A 96 5.66 2.07 4.31
N LEU A 97 6.38 2.34 3.23
CA LEU A 97 6.75 3.71 2.84
C LEU A 97 5.52 4.59 2.57
N ALA A 98 4.46 4.03 1.97
CA ALA A 98 3.22 4.75 1.79
C ALA A 98 2.54 5.10 3.13
N VAL A 99 2.55 4.19 4.10
CA VAL A 99 2.01 4.48 5.45
C VAL A 99 2.87 5.53 6.15
N ILE A 100 4.20 5.44 6.09
CA ILE A 100 5.11 6.45 6.67
C ILE A 100 4.87 7.83 6.04
N ALA A 101 4.51 7.90 4.76
CA ALA A 101 4.23 9.17 4.09
C ALA A 101 3.05 9.93 4.72
N HIS A 102 2.11 9.20 5.32
CA HIS A 102 0.88 9.75 5.93
C HIS A 102 0.99 9.88 7.46
N ALA A 103 1.63 8.91 8.14
CA ALA A 103 1.68 8.85 9.60
C ALA A 103 3.06 8.38 10.09
N PRO A 104 4.13 9.18 9.91
CA PRO A 104 5.50 8.76 10.21
C PRO A 104 5.72 8.45 11.69
N GLU A 105 5.21 9.31 12.59
CA GLU A 105 5.41 9.14 14.04
C GLU A 105 4.76 7.86 14.56
N THR A 106 3.54 7.56 14.11
CA THR A 106 2.82 6.33 14.47
C THR A 106 3.58 5.10 14.01
N VAL A 107 4.08 5.10 12.78
CA VAL A 107 4.83 3.96 12.25
C VAL A 107 6.14 3.76 13.01
N PHE A 108 6.92 4.81 13.23
CA PHE A 108 8.19 4.68 13.94
C PHE A 108 8.00 4.28 15.40
N ALA A 109 6.96 4.77 16.08
CA ALA A 109 6.61 4.33 17.42
C ALA A 109 6.18 2.85 17.46
N ALA A 110 5.50 2.37 16.42
CA ALA A 110 5.14 0.96 16.30
C ALA A 110 6.39 0.08 16.06
N LEU A 111 7.31 0.51 15.21
CA LEU A 111 8.54 -0.21 14.88
C LEU A 111 9.61 -0.16 15.99
N ALA A 112 9.51 0.77 16.93
CA ALA A 112 10.42 0.88 18.07
C ALA A 112 10.16 -0.15 19.18
N ARG A 113 9.03 -0.89 19.13
CA ARG A 113 8.72 -1.95 20.09
C ARG A 113 9.28 -3.29 19.58
N PRO A 114 10.13 -3.98 20.37
CA PRO A 114 10.69 -5.28 20.02
C PRO A 114 9.65 -6.40 20.02
#